data_AF-A0A2T2W1Q7-F1
#
_entry.id   AF-A0A2T2W1Q7-F1
#
_cell.length_a   1.000
_cell.length_b   1.000
_cell.length_c   1.000
_cell.angle_alpha   90.00
_cell.angle_beta   90.00
_cell.angle_gamma   90.00
#
_symmetry.space_group_name_H-M   'P 1'
#
loop_
_entity.id
_entity.type
_entity.pdbx_description
1 polymer ?
#
loop_
_entity_poly.entity_id
_entity_poly.type
_entity_poly.pdbx_seq_one_letter_code
_entity_poly.pdbx_strand_id
1 'polypeptide(L)'
;MSGKDLGNTSRTNWAALESLDDEGIDYSDIPPLTEEFFEKATLRIPASQAQQLVKIEPDVLQWFQAQGEDYKALINSILRRYADSHSGRPAK
;
A
#
# COMPACT_ATOMS: atom_id res chain seq x y z
N MET A 1 -12.12 -5.14 -10.96
CA MET A 1 -11.24 -5.22 -12.14
C MET A 1 -12.08 -5.69 -13.31
N SER A 2 -12.07 -4.97 -14.43
CA SER A 2 -12.96 -5.25 -15.57
C SER A 2 -12.31 -6.28 -16.49
N GLY A 3 -13.07 -7.27 -16.97
CA GLY A 3 -12.55 -8.34 -17.84
C GLY A 3 -12.00 -7.87 -19.20
N LYS A 4 -12.10 -6.56 -19.49
CA LYS A 4 -11.58 -5.93 -20.71
C LYS A 4 -10.05 -5.77 -20.71
N ASP A 5 -9.42 -5.77 -19.53
CA ASP A 5 -7.96 -5.63 -19.38
C ASP A 5 -7.21 -6.95 -19.60
N LEU A 6 -7.91 -8.08 -19.62
CA LEU A 6 -7.33 -9.44 -19.77
C LEU A 6 -7.15 -9.87 -21.24
N GLY A 7 -7.62 -9.06 -22.20
CA GLY A 7 -7.62 -9.39 -23.63
C GLY A 7 -6.47 -8.80 -24.44
N ASN A 8 -5.57 -8.03 -23.81
CA ASN A 8 -4.47 -7.40 -24.53
C ASN A 8 -3.31 -8.38 -24.65
N THR A 9 -3.18 -9.05 -25.79
CA THR A 9 -2.01 -9.87 -26.08
C THR A 9 -0.81 -8.93 -26.14
N SER A 10 0.11 -9.09 -25.19
CA SER A 10 1.36 -8.35 -25.15
C SER A 10 2.04 -8.44 -26.52
N ARG A 11 2.38 -7.31 -27.13
CA ARG A 11 3.13 -7.24 -28.41
C ARG A 11 4.59 -7.71 -28.28
N THR A 12 4.92 -8.33 -27.15
CA THR A 12 6.25 -8.83 -26.83
C THR A 12 6.51 -10.11 -27.59
N ASN A 13 7.71 -10.24 -28.14
CA ASN A 13 8.17 -11.47 -28.76
C ASN A 13 8.64 -12.44 -27.66
N TRP A 14 7.69 -13.22 -27.14
CA TRP A 14 7.94 -14.16 -26.04
C TRP A 14 8.93 -15.26 -26.39
N ALA A 15 8.92 -15.75 -27.64
CA ALA A 15 9.86 -16.79 -28.08
C ALA A 15 11.32 -16.30 -28.09
N ALA A 16 11.54 -15.02 -28.44
CA ALA A 16 12.87 -14.42 -28.36
C ALA A 16 13.34 -14.21 -26.92
N LEU A 17 12.42 -13.87 -26.01
CA LEU A 17 12.72 -13.67 -24.60
C LEU A 17 13.03 -15.01 -23.89
N GLU A 18 12.29 -16.07 -24.23
CA GLU A 18 12.51 -17.42 -23.70
C GLU A 18 13.80 -18.07 -24.22
N SER A 19 14.29 -17.63 -25.39
CA SER A 19 15.56 -18.10 -25.96
C SER A 19 16.78 -17.29 -25.50
N LEU A 20 16.57 -16.20 -24.76
CA LEU A 20 17.66 -15.38 -24.22
C LEU A 20 18.25 -16.05 -22.99
N ASP A 21 19.57 -16.15 -22.93
CA ASP A 21 20.27 -16.72 -21.78
C ASP A 21 20.40 -15.69 -20.65
N ASP A 22 20.32 -16.16 -19.41
CA ASP A 22 20.30 -15.29 -18.22
C ASP A 22 21.59 -14.48 -18.07
N GLU A 23 22.72 -15.01 -18.56
CA GLU A 23 24.03 -14.35 -18.56
C GLU A 23 24.06 -13.06 -19.40
N GLY A 24 23.14 -12.92 -20.36
CA GLY A 24 23.00 -11.73 -21.20
C GLY A 24 22.13 -10.62 -20.60
N ILE A 25 21.54 -10.84 -19.41
CA ILE A 25 20.70 -9.86 -18.74
C ILE A 25 21.60 -8.84 -18.04
N ASP A 26 21.45 -7.57 -18.42
CA ASP A 26 22.16 -6.45 -17.81
C ASP A 26 21.50 -6.06 -16.48
N TYR A 27 22.22 -6.25 -15.37
CA TYR A 27 21.80 -5.86 -14.02
C TYR A 27 22.55 -4.61 -13.51
N SER A 28 23.20 -3.85 -14.40
CA SER A 28 24.01 -2.67 -14.00
C SER A 28 23.18 -1.57 -13.32
N ASP A 29 21.89 -1.51 -13.58
CA ASP A 29 20.93 -0.57 -12.98
C ASP A 29 20.28 -1.08 -11.69
N ILE A 30 20.31 -2.40 -11.46
CA ILE A 30 19.68 -3.06 -10.31
C ILE A 30 20.71 -4.00 -9.66
N PRO A 31 21.60 -3.47 -8.80
CA PRO A 31 22.59 -4.30 -8.13
C PRO A 31 21.91 -5.37 -7.24
N PRO A 32 22.53 -6.54 -7.08
CA PRO A 32 21.97 -7.62 -6.28
C PRO A 32 21.81 -7.20 -4.82
N LEU A 33 20.66 -7.53 -4.22
CA LEU A 33 20.41 -7.31 -2.80
C LEU A 33 21.25 -8.29 -1.97
N THR A 34 22.15 -7.75 -1.14
CA THR A 34 23.06 -8.55 -0.31
C THR A 34 22.41 -8.99 1.01
N GLU A 35 22.98 -9.99 1.68
CA GLU A 35 22.54 -10.42 3.02
C GLU A 35 22.53 -9.23 4.01
N GLU A 36 23.54 -8.36 3.95
CA GLU A 36 23.65 -7.14 4.77
C GLU A 36 22.47 -6.16 4.59
N PHE A 37 21.87 -6.13 3.39
CA PHE A 37 20.67 -5.35 3.13
C PHE A 37 19.48 -5.93 3.91
N PHE A 38 19.32 -7.25 3.86
CA PHE A 38 18.24 -7.95 4.55
C PHE A 38 18.41 -7.95 6.07
N GLU A 39 19.63 -8.02 6.60
CA GLU A 39 19.92 -7.90 8.03
C GLU A 39 19.41 -6.58 8.63
N LYS A 40 19.44 -5.50 7.84
CA LYS A 40 18.98 -4.16 8.25
C LYS A 40 17.56 -3.86 7.80
N ALA A 41 16.95 -4.71 6.98
CA ALA A 41 15.63 -4.49 6.44
C ALA A 41 14.56 -4.66 7.54
N THR A 42 13.69 -3.66 7.67
CA THR A 42 12.54 -3.77 8.58
C THR A 42 11.33 -4.24 7.80
N LEU A 43 10.87 -5.46 8.08
CA LEU A 43 9.62 -5.96 7.51
C LEU A 43 8.43 -5.16 8.06
N ARG A 44 7.73 -4.45 7.17
CA ARG A 44 6.44 -3.82 7.47
C ARG A 44 5.32 -4.63 6.86
N ILE A 45 4.61 -5.37 7.71
CA ILE A 45 3.35 -5.99 7.33
C ILE A 45 2.26 -4.91 7.47
N PRO A 46 1.57 -4.52 6.38
CA PRO A 46 0.45 -3.60 6.49
C PRO A 46 -0.62 -4.24 7.36
N ALA A 47 -1.02 -3.54 8.42
CA ALA A 47 -2.08 -4.03 9.30
C ALA A 47 -3.38 -4.16 8.49
N SER A 48 -4.07 -5.28 8.66
CA SER A 48 -5.39 -5.49 8.08
C SER A 48 -6.31 -4.36 8.51
N GLN A 49 -6.72 -3.50 7.57
CA GLN A 49 -7.64 -2.42 7.87
C GLN A 49 -9.01 -3.03 8.20
N ALA A 50 -9.49 -2.82 9.42
CA ALA A 50 -10.82 -3.26 9.81
C ALA A 50 -11.86 -2.58 8.92
N GLN A 51 -12.63 -3.36 8.15
CA GLN A 51 -13.70 -2.88 7.29
C GLN A 51 -15.02 -2.81 8.06
N GLN A 52 -15.02 -2.10 9.19
CA GLN A 52 -16.24 -1.94 9.98
C GLN A 52 -16.97 -0.65 9.58
N LEU A 53 -18.26 -0.75 9.28
CA LEU A 53 -19.11 0.42 9.07
C LEU A 53 -19.39 1.07 10.42
N VAL A 54 -18.85 2.28 10.60
CA VAL A 54 -19.17 3.16 11.74
C VAL A 54 -20.23 4.15 11.28
N LYS A 55 -21.31 4.28 12.06
CA LYS A 55 -22.31 5.33 11.85
C LYS A 55 -21.78 6.63 12.44
N ILE A 56 -21.73 7.67 11.61
CA ILE A 56 -21.32 9.03 11.99
C ILE A 56 -22.54 9.93 11.76
N GLU A 57 -22.79 10.85 12.69
CA GLU A 57 -23.87 11.82 12.54
C GLU A 57 -23.64 12.71 11.31
N PRO A 58 -24.72 13.12 10.61
CA PRO A 58 -24.61 13.79 9.31
C PRO A 58 -23.92 15.17 9.38
N ASP A 59 -24.08 15.90 10.48
CA ASP A 59 -23.44 17.19 10.73
C ASP A 59 -21.92 17.07 10.90
N VAL A 60 -21.48 16.05 11.66
CA VAL A 60 -20.08 15.73 11.85
C VAL A 60 -19.45 15.31 10.53
N LEU A 61 -20.14 14.47 9.75
CA LEU A 61 -19.67 14.04 8.44
C LEU A 61 -19.53 15.22 7.46
N GLN A 62 -20.48 16.15 7.44
CA GLN A 62 -20.40 17.36 6.61
C GLN A 62 -19.21 18.24 6.99
N TRP A 63 -18.95 18.41 8.29
CA TRP A 63 -17.78 19.14 8.75
C TRP A 63 -16.47 18.51 8.27
N PHE A 64 -16.37 17.17 8.32
CA PHE A 64 -15.21 16.44 7.81
C PHE A 64 -15.05 16.56 6.29
N GLN A 65 -16.14 16.45 5.53
CA GLN A 65 -16.12 16.60 4.07
C GLN A 65 -15.68 18.02 3.64
N ALA A 66 -16.00 19.04 4.44
CA ALA A 66 -15.55 20.40 4.19
C ALA A 66 -14.03 20.59 4.34
N GLN A 67 -13.32 19.65 5.00
CA GLN A 67 -11.86 19.70 5.17
C GLN A 67 -11.08 19.17 3.95
N GLY A 68 -11.74 18.54 2.97
CA GLY A 68 -11.13 18.06 1.73
C GLY A 68 -11.44 16.60 1.39
N GLU A 69 -10.87 16.12 0.27
CA GLU A 69 -11.17 14.78 -0.27
C GLU A 69 -10.69 13.64 0.64
N ASP A 70 -9.66 13.86 1.45
CA ASP A 70 -9.07 12.88 2.37
C ASP A 70 -9.77 12.82 3.75
N TYR A 71 -11.01 13.28 3.85
CA TYR A 71 -11.75 13.34 5.12
C TYR A 71 -11.83 11.99 5.86
N LYS A 72 -11.83 10.86 5.13
CA LYS A 72 -11.80 9.51 5.72
C LYS A 72 -10.48 9.24 6.46
N ALA A 73 -9.35 9.67 5.90
CA ALA A 73 -8.05 9.57 6.55
C ALA A 73 -7.97 10.51 7.76
N LEU A 74 -8.57 11.70 7.66
CA LEU A 74 -8.67 12.65 8.76
C LEU A 74 -9.44 12.05 9.95
N ILE A 75 -10.62 11.47 9.70
CA ILE A 75 -11.43 10.79 10.72
C ILE A 75 -10.61 9.72 11.44
N ASN A 76 -9.93 8.85 10.69
CA ASN A 76 -9.11 7.79 11.27
C ASN A 76 -7.96 8.36 12.15
N SER A 77 -7.28 9.40 11.67
CA SER A 77 -6.19 10.04 12.42
C SER A 77 -6.63 10.62 13.77
N ILE A 78 -7.82 11.22 13.82
CA ILE A 78 -8.39 11.81 15.04
C ILE A 78 -8.80 10.71 16.01
N LEU A 79 -9.51 9.68 15.52
CA LEU A 79 -9.92 8.54 16.33
C LEU A 79 -8.69 7.84 16.94
N ARG A 80 -7.60 7.71 16.17
CA ARG A 80 -6.35 7.14 16.65
C ARG A 80 -5.73 7.97 17.77
N ARG A 81 -5.59 9.29 17.58
CA ARG A 81 -5.06 10.19 18.62
C ARG A 81 -5.91 10.16 19.89
N TYR A 82 -7.23 10.15 19.75
CA TYR A 82 -8.13 10.06 20.89
C TYR A 82 -7.98 8.72 21.64
N ALA A 83 -7.87 7.62 20.90
CA ALA A 83 -7.63 6.30 21.47
C ALA A 83 -6.27 6.24 22.19
N ASP A 84 -5.20 6.77 21.59
CA ASP A 84 -3.86 6.80 22.20
C ASP A 84 -3.80 7.67 23.46
N SER A 85 -4.58 8.77 23.52
CA SER A 85 -4.61 9.64 24.70
C SER A 85 -5.44 9.07 25.86
N HIS A 86 -6.40 8.18 25.57
CA HIS A 86 -7.32 7.60 26.56
C HIS A 86 -7.04 6.15 26.90
N SER A 87 -6.29 5.43 26.05
CA SER A 87 -5.74 4.15 26.39
C SER A 87 -4.35 4.40 26.96
N GLY A 88 -4.11 3.99 28.21
CA GLY A 88 -2.78 4.06 28.84
C GLY A 88 -1.73 3.15 28.17
N ARG A 89 -1.84 2.87 26.86
CA ARG A 89 -0.86 2.12 26.08
C ARG A 89 -0.02 3.12 25.28
N PRO A 90 1.31 3.14 25.46
CA PRO A 90 2.17 3.92 24.59
C PRO A 90 2.04 3.41 23.16
N ALA A 91 1.88 4.35 22.22
CA ALA A 91 1.89 4.08 20.79
C ALA A 91 3.18 3.31 20.43
N LYS A 92 3.00 2.16 19.77
CA LYS A 92 4.09 1.27 19.33
C LYS A 92 4.54 1.62 17.92
#